data_AF-A0A8H3CMW9-F1
#
_entry.id   AF-A0A8H3CMW9-F1
#
_cell.length_a   1.000
_cell.length_b   1.000
_cell.length_c   1.000
_cell.angle_alpha   90.00
_cell.angle_beta   90.00
_cell.angle_gamma   90.00
#
_symmetry.space_group_name_H-M   'P 1'
#
loop_
_entity.id
_entity.type
_entity.pdbx_description
1 polymer ?
#
loop_
_entity_poly.entity_id
_entity_poly.type
_entity_poly.pdbx_seq_one_letter_code
_entity_poly.pdbx_strand_id
1 'polypeptide(L)'
;MFSEDKFPVASEGMGLCTATFRITHKFTISGRSFRLIDSPGFYTASLSTSDIMKKLITCLLQFRDSKGAPNLSGILYLHPEGSEIGDGGLKRTIEALRHLVGDPWLRSVTIAVTGEGTTAGSDAAALQESTSPFYSLYYGGAKILPLSFELPRIQEILLGIEPSSSQPRFFSKTSWNLRGRFVDGL
;
A
#
# COMPACT_ATOMS: atom_id res chain seq x y z
N MET A 1 -10.90 -7.45 -28.39
CA MET A 1 -9.50 -7.60 -28.83
C MET A 1 -8.67 -6.87 -27.80
N PHE A 2 -8.17 -7.59 -26.79
CA PHE A 2 -7.41 -6.98 -25.70
C PHE A 2 -5.99 -6.75 -26.20
N SER A 3 -5.53 -5.50 -26.18
CA SER A 3 -4.11 -5.21 -26.36
C SER A 3 -3.41 -5.73 -25.11
N GLU A 4 -2.64 -6.80 -25.25
CA GLU A 4 -1.67 -7.21 -24.24
C GLU A 4 -0.57 -6.15 -24.19
N ASP A 5 -0.79 -5.10 -23.41
CA ASP A 5 0.28 -4.19 -23.03
C ASP A 5 1.26 -4.99 -22.17
N LYS A 6 2.28 -5.53 -22.82
CA LYS A 6 3.35 -6.32 -22.21
C LYS A 6 4.23 -5.38 -21.40
N PHE A 7 3.79 -5.07 -20.18
CA PHE A 7 4.61 -4.34 -19.23
C PHE A 7 5.87 -5.16 -18.94
N PRO A 8 7.06 -4.53 -18.93
CA PRO A 8 8.29 -5.23 -18.60
C PRO A 8 8.18 -5.77 -17.17
N VAL A 9 8.09 -7.09 -17.05
CA VAL A 9 8.24 -7.83 -15.79
C VAL A 9 9.74 -7.97 -15.56
N ALA A 10 10.22 -7.57 -14.38
CA ALA A 10 11.64 -7.72 -14.03
C ALA A 10 12.01 -9.22 -14.09
N SER A 11 13.14 -9.55 -14.72
CA SER A 11 13.60 -10.94 -14.77
C SER A 11 13.99 -11.44 -13.38
N GLU A 12 13.84 -12.75 -13.17
CA GLU A 12 14.28 -13.43 -11.96
C GLU A 12 15.73 -13.04 -11.61
N GLY A 13 15.93 -12.56 -10.39
CA GLY A 13 17.24 -12.17 -9.85
C GLY A 13 17.41 -10.69 -9.47
N MET A 14 16.50 -9.79 -9.87
CA MET A 14 16.41 -8.44 -9.30
C MET A 14 14.96 -8.14 -8.96
N GLY A 15 14.73 -7.77 -7.69
CA GLY A 15 13.41 -7.71 -7.08
C GLY A 15 12.37 -6.89 -7.85
N LEU A 16 11.12 -7.06 -7.44
CA LEU A 16 9.94 -6.26 -7.79
C LEU A 16 10.22 -4.76 -7.56
N CYS A 17 11.00 -4.14 -8.44
CA CYS A 17 11.54 -2.80 -8.27
C CYS A 17 10.76 -1.83 -9.15
N THR A 18 9.49 -1.63 -8.82
CA THR A 18 8.76 -0.44 -9.30
C THR A 18 9.56 0.78 -8.83
N ALA A 19 10.30 1.45 -9.72
CA ALA A 19 11.14 2.61 -9.35
C ALA A 19 10.34 3.92 -9.29
N THR A 20 9.17 3.94 -9.94
CA THR A 20 8.28 5.08 -10.09
C THR A 20 6.84 4.66 -9.86
N PHE A 21 6.02 5.56 -9.31
CA PHE A 21 4.60 5.30 -9.14
C PHE A 21 3.93 5.05 -10.48
N ARG A 22 3.14 3.99 -10.57
CA ARG A 22 2.36 3.63 -11.77
C ARG A 22 0.89 3.58 -11.41
N ILE A 23 0.06 4.03 -12.34
CA ILE A 23 -1.38 4.11 -12.10
C ILE A 23 -2.09 3.39 -13.22
N THR A 24 -2.97 2.48 -12.84
CA THR A 24 -3.73 1.73 -13.83
C THR A 24 -4.78 2.61 -14.48
N HIS A 25 -5.23 2.21 -15.67
CA HIS A 25 -6.52 2.68 -16.16
C HIS A 25 -7.63 2.30 -15.19
N LYS A 26 -8.74 3.03 -15.28
CA LYS A 26 -9.96 2.74 -14.51
C LYS A 26 -10.52 1.40 -14.98
N PHE A 27 -10.77 0.48 -14.05
CA PHE A 27 -11.44 -0.80 -14.31
C PHE A 27 -12.61 -0.99 -13.36
N THR A 28 -13.40 -2.04 -13.58
CA THR A 28 -14.62 -2.31 -12.81
C THR A 28 -14.63 -3.76 -12.33
N ILE A 29 -14.96 -3.96 -11.05
CA ILE A 29 -15.22 -5.26 -10.43
C ILE A 29 -16.60 -5.18 -9.80
N SER A 30 -17.52 -6.08 -10.15
CA SER A 30 -18.89 -6.13 -9.60
C SER A 30 -19.59 -4.77 -9.60
N GLY A 31 -19.48 -4.01 -10.70
CA GLY A 31 -20.08 -2.68 -10.86
C GLY A 31 -19.36 -1.54 -10.10
N ARG A 32 -18.40 -1.84 -9.22
CA ARG A 32 -17.57 -0.84 -8.53
C ARG A 32 -16.33 -0.54 -9.34
N SER A 33 -15.97 0.73 -9.43
CA SER A 33 -14.82 1.15 -10.21
C SER A 33 -13.58 1.41 -9.38
N PHE A 34 -12.45 0.93 -9.89
CA PHE A 34 -11.15 0.96 -9.24
C PHE A 34 -10.10 1.61 -10.13
N ARG A 35 -9.13 2.23 -9.46
CA ARG A 35 -7.80 2.59 -10.00
C ARG A 35 -6.79 2.16 -8.96
N LEU A 36 -5.75 1.46 -9.39
CA LEU A 36 -4.66 1.06 -8.50
C LEU A 36 -3.47 1.99 -8.73
N ILE A 37 -2.81 2.32 -7.62
CA ILE A 37 -1.54 3.03 -7.61
C ILE A 37 -0.50 2.02 -7.14
N ASP A 38 0.35 1.56 -8.06
CA ASP A 38 1.51 0.75 -7.75
C ASP A 38 2.67 1.67 -7.33
N SER A 39 3.38 1.27 -6.28
CA SER A 39 4.41 2.08 -5.62
C SER A 39 5.73 1.34 -5.53
N PRO A 40 6.87 2.04 -5.47
CA PRO A 40 8.12 1.42 -5.03
C PRO A 40 7.96 0.71 -3.68
N GLY A 41 8.47 -0.51 -3.60
CA GLY A 41 8.50 -1.26 -2.35
C GLY A 41 9.38 -0.59 -1.30
N PHE A 42 9.02 -0.78 -0.03
CA PHE A 42 9.93 -0.50 1.08
C PHE A 42 11.14 -1.45 0.98
N TYR A 43 12.33 -1.04 1.44
CA TYR A 43 13.59 -1.81 1.34
C TYR A 43 14.19 -1.98 -0.06
N THR A 44 13.91 -1.07 -0.99
CA THR A 44 14.69 -1.03 -2.23
C THR A 44 16.11 -0.51 -1.93
N ALA A 45 17.14 -1.20 -2.40
CA ALA A 45 18.55 -0.85 -2.14
C ALA A 45 18.95 0.55 -2.61
N SER A 46 18.12 1.19 -3.44
CA SER A 46 18.35 2.50 -4.04
C SER A 46 17.68 3.67 -3.31
N LEU A 47 16.78 3.44 -2.35
CA LEU A 47 16.01 4.51 -1.69
C LEU A 47 15.85 4.27 -0.19
N SER A 48 15.98 5.33 0.61
CA SER A 48 15.64 5.26 2.04
C SER A 48 14.12 5.14 2.24
N THR A 49 13.69 4.56 3.37
CA THR A 49 12.26 4.54 3.75
C THR A 49 11.66 5.94 3.75
N SER A 50 12.41 6.96 4.19
CA SER A 50 11.96 8.36 4.17
C SER A 50 11.70 8.87 2.75
N ASP A 51 12.57 8.54 1.79
CA ASP A 51 12.41 8.96 0.40
C ASP A 51 11.21 8.30 -0.29
N ILE A 52 10.98 7.01 0.00
CA ILE A 52 9.80 6.29 -0.49
C ILE A 52 8.53 6.93 0.07
N MET A 53 8.52 7.25 1.37
CA MET A 53 7.39 7.93 2.02
C MET A 53 7.13 9.31 1.43
N LYS A 54 8.17 10.11 1.18
CA LYS A 54 8.07 11.42 0.51
C LYS A 54 7.50 11.29 -0.90
N LYS A 55 7.96 10.31 -1.68
CA LYS A 55 7.45 10.05 -3.03
C LYS A 55 5.97 9.62 -2.99
N LEU A 56 5.58 8.80 -2.01
CA LEU A 56 4.20 8.38 -1.79
C LEU A 56 3.29 9.57 -1.47
N ILE A 57 3.70 10.42 -0.52
CA ILE A 57 2.98 11.67 -0.20
C ILE A 57 2.84 12.54 -1.44
N THR A 58 3.94 12.78 -2.15
CA THR A 58 3.99 13.61 -3.36
C THR A 58 3.01 13.10 -4.42
N CYS A 59 3.01 11.79 -4.67
CA CYS A 59 2.09 11.15 -5.62
C CYS A 59 0.63 11.33 -5.18
N LEU A 60 0.31 11.06 -3.92
CA LEU A 60 -1.06 11.12 -3.41
C LEU A 60 -1.61 12.55 -3.35
N LEU A 61 -0.76 13.56 -3.11
CA LEU A 61 -1.16 14.98 -3.12
C LEU A 61 -1.50 15.49 -4.52
N GLN A 62 -0.77 15.04 -5.55
CA GLN A 62 -1.09 15.39 -6.94
C GLN A 62 -2.52 15.00 -7.31
N PHE A 63 -3.02 13.90 -6.74
CA PHE A 63 -4.41 13.50 -6.92
C PHE A 63 -5.36 14.46 -6.20
N ARG A 64 -5.16 14.72 -4.90
CA ARG A 64 -6.03 15.62 -4.12
C ARG A 64 -6.35 16.94 -4.84
N ASP A 65 -5.34 17.55 -5.46
CA ASP A 65 -5.45 18.90 -6.01
C ASP A 65 -5.93 18.94 -7.48
N SER A 66 -6.17 17.78 -8.10
CA SER A 66 -6.77 17.67 -9.43
C SER A 66 -8.29 17.53 -9.34
N LYS A 67 -9.03 18.34 -10.12
CA LYS A 67 -10.51 18.29 -10.15
C LYS A 67 -10.97 16.88 -10.56
N GLY A 68 -11.59 16.16 -9.62
CA GLY A 68 -12.17 14.84 -9.86
C GLY A 68 -11.26 13.64 -9.56
N ALA A 69 -10.15 13.83 -8.85
CA ALA A 69 -9.35 12.69 -8.41
C ALA A 69 -10.10 11.81 -7.40
N PRO A 70 -9.90 10.47 -7.48
CA PRO A 70 -10.47 9.57 -6.50
C PRO A 70 -9.88 9.85 -5.12
N ASN A 71 -10.74 9.96 -4.11
CA ASN A 71 -10.31 9.88 -2.73
C ASN A 71 -9.61 8.53 -2.52
N LEU A 72 -8.42 8.55 -1.91
CA LEU A 72 -7.72 7.32 -1.55
C LEU A 72 -8.64 6.49 -0.66
N SER A 73 -9.02 5.31 -1.14
CA SER A 73 -10.01 4.45 -0.46
C SER A 73 -9.37 3.46 0.50
N GLY A 74 -8.11 3.07 0.25
CA GLY A 74 -7.38 2.17 1.11
C GLY A 74 -5.93 1.98 0.67
N ILE A 75 -5.16 1.30 1.51
CA ILE A 75 -3.79 0.84 1.22
C ILE A 75 -3.78 -0.69 1.28
N LEU A 76 -3.21 -1.32 0.26
CA LEU A 76 -2.90 -2.74 0.26
C LEU A 76 -1.38 -2.88 0.39
N TYR A 77 -0.91 -3.28 1.57
CA TYR A 77 0.49 -3.59 1.84
C TYR A 77 0.74 -5.06 1.55
N LEU A 78 1.70 -5.38 0.68
CA LEU A 78 2.08 -6.75 0.36
C LEU A 78 3.26 -7.17 1.24
N HIS A 79 3.08 -8.23 2.02
CA HIS A 79 4.10 -8.82 2.88
C HIS A 79 4.49 -10.21 2.35
N PRO A 80 5.76 -10.49 2.05
CA PRO A 80 6.15 -11.81 1.57
C PRO A 80 5.95 -12.91 2.63
N GLU A 81 5.40 -14.04 2.19
CA GLU A 81 5.39 -15.29 2.97
C GLU A 81 6.82 -15.70 3.36
N GLY A 82 6.97 -16.22 4.58
CA GLY A 82 8.25 -16.69 5.12
C GLY A 82 9.25 -15.60 5.47
N SER A 83 8.87 -14.32 5.43
CA SER A 83 9.78 -13.23 5.79
C SER A 83 9.92 -13.03 7.30
N GLU A 84 11.11 -12.63 7.76
CA GLU A 84 11.39 -12.44 9.17
C GLU A 84 10.69 -11.19 9.74
N ILE A 85 9.87 -11.40 10.76
CA ILE A 85 9.05 -10.34 11.39
C ILE A 85 9.86 -9.56 12.46
N GLY A 86 11.02 -10.09 12.88
CA GLY A 86 11.87 -9.53 13.94
C GLY A 86 12.84 -8.43 13.52
N ASP A 87 12.88 -8.05 12.24
CA ASP A 87 13.81 -7.02 11.76
C ASP A 87 13.47 -5.62 12.32
N GLY A 88 14.46 -4.95 12.90
CA GLY A 88 14.34 -3.57 13.39
C GLY A 88 14.06 -2.57 12.25
N GLY A 89 14.49 -2.89 11.03
CA GLY A 89 14.08 -2.18 9.83
C GLY A 89 12.58 -2.23 9.64
N LEU A 90 12.00 -3.45 9.58
CA LEU A 90 10.55 -3.69 9.40
C LEU A 90 9.70 -2.88 10.36
N LYS A 91 10.06 -2.91 11.64
CA LYS A 91 9.36 -2.16 12.68
C LYS A 91 9.29 -0.66 12.39
N ARG A 92 10.40 -0.04 12.00
CA ARG A 92 10.44 1.40 11.67
C ARG A 92 9.56 1.75 10.48
N THR A 93 9.52 0.89 9.46
CA THR A 93 8.67 1.09 8.28
C THR A 93 7.19 1.02 8.64
N ILE A 94 6.80 0.05 9.47
CA ILE A 94 5.41 -0.09 9.92
C ILE A 94 4.98 1.07 10.82
N GLU A 95 5.85 1.53 11.72
CA GLU A 95 5.62 2.74 12.53
C GLU A 95 5.46 3.99 11.64
N ALA A 96 6.32 4.15 10.63
CA ALA A 96 6.23 5.26 9.68
C ALA A 96 4.93 5.21 8.88
N LEU A 97 4.49 4.03 8.42
CA LEU A 97 3.21 3.85 7.74
C LEU A 97 2.04 4.26 8.63
N ARG A 98 2.01 3.81 9.89
CA ARG A 98 0.97 4.21 10.87
C ARG A 98 0.96 5.72 11.07
N HIS A 99 2.12 6.34 11.26
CA HIS A 99 2.22 7.78 11.46
C HIS A 99 1.73 8.58 10.26
N LEU A 100 2.01 8.09 9.04
CA LEU A 100 1.57 8.68 7.80
C LEU A 100 0.04 8.66 7.67
N VAL A 101 -0.58 7.48 7.82
CA VAL A 101 -2.03 7.33 7.62
C VAL A 101 -2.84 7.86 8.81
N GLY A 102 -2.29 7.75 10.02
CA GLY A 102 -2.94 8.09 11.27
C GLY A 102 -3.98 7.06 11.73
N ASP A 103 -4.11 6.93 13.05
CA ASP A 103 -4.97 5.95 13.72
C ASP A 103 -6.42 5.90 13.21
N PRO A 104 -7.12 7.03 12.94
CA PRO A 104 -8.51 7.01 12.45
C PRO A 104 -8.69 6.37 11.06
N TRP A 105 -7.59 6.14 10.33
CA TRP A 105 -7.61 5.59 8.97
C TRP A 105 -7.04 4.16 8.89
N LEU A 106 -6.64 3.56 10.01
CA LEU A 106 -6.05 2.21 10.04
C LEU A 106 -6.99 1.13 9.50
N ARG A 107 -8.32 1.29 9.66
CA ARG A 107 -9.34 0.42 9.04
C ARG A 107 -9.30 0.35 7.51
N SER A 108 -8.68 1.33 6.86
CA SER A 108 -8.51 1.38 5.40
C SER A 108 -7.19 0.74 4.96
N VAL A 109 -6.41 0.17 5.88
CA VAL A 109 -5.16 -0.54 5.59
C VAL A 109 -5.42 -2.03 5.63
N THR A 110 -5.04 -2.72 4.55
CA THR A 110 -5.03 -4.17 4.44
C THR A 110 -3.59 -4.63 4.25
N ILE A 111 -3.13 -5.54 5.09
CA ILE A 111 -1.84 -6.24 4.97
C ILE A 111 -2.16 -7.61 4.38
N ALA A 112 -1.68 -7.84 3.16
CA ALA A 112 -1.84 -9.09 2.44
C ALA A 112 -0.52 -9.87 2.47
N VAL A 113 -0.55 -11.07 3.05
CA VAL A 113 0.59 -12.00 3.02
C VAL A 113 0.59 -12.71 1.68
N THR A 114 1.59 -12.43 0.85
CA THR A 114 1.71 -12.95 -0.51
C THR A 114 2.60 -14.17 -0.55
N GLY A 115 2.11 -15.25 -1.13
CA GLY A 115 2.86 -16.48 -1.32
C GLY A 115 2.03 -17.52 -2.06
N GLU A 116 2.71 -18.53 -2.59
CA GLU A 116 2.08 -19.73 -3.17
C GLU A 116 2.17 -20.93 -2.21
N GLY A 117 2.81 -20.75 -1.06
CA GLY A 117 3.00 -21.77 -0.05
C GLY A 117 1.76 -21.99 0.82
N THR A 118 1.91 -22.94 1.74
CA THR A 118 0.87 -23.30 2.71
C THR A 118 0.97 -22.50 4.01
N THR A 119 1.98 -21.63 4.15
CA THR A 119 2.26 -20.90 5.39
C THR A 119 1.69 -19.49 5.42
N ALA A 120 1.16 -18.96 4.30
CA ALA A 120 0.55 -17.63 4.26
C ALA A 120 -0.53 -17.43 5.34
N GLY A 121 -1.29 -18.49 5.68
CA GLY A 121 -2.26 -18.47 6.77
C GLY A 121 -1.62 -18.37 8.16
N SER A 122 -0.57 -19.16 8.43
CA SER A 122 0.16 -19.10 9.70
C SER A 122 0.92 -17.78 9.85
N ASP A 123 1.49 -17.25 8.77
CA ASP A 123 2.18 -15.98 8.77
C ASP A 123 1.21 -14.84 9.04
N ALA A 124 0.03 -14.84 8.38
CA ALA A 124 -1.02 -13.86 8.65
C ALA A 124 -1.48 -13.88 10.11
N ALA A 125 -1.49 -15.05 10.76
CA ALA A 125 -1.76 -15.17 12.20
C ALA A 125 -0.59 -14.62 13.03
N ALA A 126 0.65 -14.98 12.71
CA ALA A 126 1.85 -14.48 13.39
C ALA A 126 1.95 -12.95 13.36
N LEU A 127 1.53 -12.32 12.25
CA LEU A 127 1.50 -10.85 12.14
C LEU A 127 0.48 -10.19 13.08
N GLN A 128 -0.54 -10.92 13.55
CA GLN A 128 -1.57 -10.43 14.48
C GLN A 128 -1.16 -10.54 15.95
N GLU A 129 -0.07 -11.25 16.26
CA GLU A 129 0.40 -11.43 17.64
C GLU A 129 0.93 -10.12 18.24
N SER A 130 0.82 -9.96 19.56
CA SER A 130 1.21 -8.70 20.25
C SER A 130 2.70 -8.35 20.12
N THR A 131 3.54 -9.33 19.80
CA THR A 131 4.98 -9.18 19.58
C THR A 131 5.33 -8.73 18.16
N SER A 132 4.38 -8.85 17.21
CA SER A 132 4.57 -8.45 15.82
C SER A 132 4.65 -6.92 15.69
N PRO A 133 5.55 -6.38 14.85
CA PRO A 133 5.53 -4.97 14.48
C PRO A 133 4.20 -4.50 13.87
N PHE A 134 3.45 -5.42 13.25
CA PHE A 134 2.15 -5.14 12.64
C PHE A 134 1.01 -5.08 13.66
N TYR A 135 1.24 -5.54 14.89
CA TYR A 135 0.20 -5.57 15.93
C TYR A 135 -0.47 -4.21 16.11
N SER A 136 0.33 -3.15 16.07
CA SER A 136 -0.16 -1.80 16.30
C SER A 136 -1.11 -1.31 15.17
N LEU A 137 -0.94 -1.80 13.94
CA LEU A 137 -1.86 -1.56 12.83
C LEU A 137 -3.11 -2.43 12.99
N TYR A 138 -2.92 -3.73 13.28
CA TYR A 138 -4.01 -4.70 13.44
C TYR A 138 -4.97 -4.31 14.57
N TYR A 139 -4.43 -4.02 15.76
CA TYR A 139 -5.20 -3.54 16.90
C TYR A 139 -5.95 -2.23 16.60
N GLY A 140 -5.40 -1.39 15.72
CA GLY A 140 -6.04 -0.16 15.23
C GLY A 140 -7.10 -0.37 14.16
N GLY A 141 -7.34 -1.62 13.73
CA GLY A 141 -8.39 -1.99 12.77
C GLY A 141 -7.89 -2.36 11.38
N ALA A 142 -6.57 -2.39 11.13
CA ALA A 142 -6.06 -2.88 9.85
C ALA A 142 -6.37 -4.37 9.67
N LYS A 143 -6.71 -4.77 8.46
CA LYS A 143 -7.00 -6.18 8.13
C LYS A 143 -5.69 -6.91 7.81
N ILE A 144 -5.50 -8.13 8.28
CA ILE A 144 -4.38 -9.00 7.90
C ILE A 144 -4.97 -10.29 7.31
N LEU A 145 -4.56 -10.64 6.10
CA LEU A 145 -5.10 -11.80 5.39
C LEU A 145 -4.09 -12.43 4.43
N PRO A 146 -4.20 -13.73 4.14
CA PRO A 146 -3.44 -14.36 3.07
C PRO A 146 -3.99 -13.93 1.69
N LEU A 147 -3.08 -13.76 0.74
CA LEU A 147 -3.36 -13.42 -0.65
C LEU A 147 -2.65 -14.40 -1.58
N SER A 148 -3.44 -15.20 -2.30
CA SER A 148 -3.01 -15.86 -3.54
C SER A 148 -3.21 -14.90 -4.72
N PHE A 149 -2.36 -14.98 -5.74
CA PHE A 149 -2.50 -14.13 -6.94
C PHE A 149 -3.59 -14.62 -7.90
N GLU A 150 -4.54 -15.42 -7.42
CA GLU A 150 -5.71 -15.81 -8.17
C GLU A 150 -6.70 -14.64 -8.27
N LEU A 151 -7.23 -14.42 -9.48
CA LEU A 151 -8.11 -13.30 -9.76
C LEU A 151 -9.32 -13.19 -8.79
N PRO A 152 -10.03 -14.29 -8.43
CA PRO A 152 -11.14 -14.20 -7.48
C PRO A 152 -10.70 -13.66 -6.11
N ARG A 153 -9.52 -14.09 -5.62
CA ARG A 153 -9.00 -13.65 -4.33
C ARG A 153 -8.61 -12.18 -4.34
N ILE A 154 -7.96 -11.73 -5.42
CA ILE A 154 -7.63 -10.32 -5.63
C ILE A 154 -8.91 -9.47 -5.65
N GLN A 155 -9.92 -9.92 -6.40
CA GLN A 155 -11.21 -9.21 -6.49
C GLN A 155 -11.92 -9.12 -5.14
N GLU A 156 -11.94 -10.20 -4.36
CA GLU A 156 -12.51 -10.23 -3.01
C GLU A 156 -11.84 -9.18 -2.11
N ILE A 157 -10.51 -9.11 -2.10
CA ILE A 157 -9.75 -8.15 -1.30
C ILE A 157 -10.05 -6.71 -1.74
N LEU A 158 -10.04 -6.44 -3.05
CA LEU A 158 -10.36 -5.11 -3.58
C LEU A 158 -11.79 -4.68 -3.25
N LEU A 159 -12.75 -5.60 -3.34
CA LEU A 159 -14.14 -5.35 -2.92
C LEU A 159 -14.26 -5.16 -1.41
N GLY A 160 -13.41 -5.79 -0.60
CA GLY A 160 -13.35 -5.60 0.84
C GLY A 160 -12.76 -4.26 1.31
N ILE A 161 -12.18 -3.47 0.41
CA ILE A 161 -11.75 -2.09 0.67
C ILE A 161 -12.97 -1.18 0.54
N GLU A 162 -13.44 -0.67 1.67
CA GLU A 162 -14.55 0.27 1.71
C GLU A 162 -14.05 1.71 1.58
N PRO A 163 -14.72 2.57 0.78
CA PRO A 163 -14.39 3.98 0.73
C PRO A 163 -14.59 4.60 2.12
N SER A 164 -13.50 5.01 2.77
CA SER A 164 -13.60 5.70 4.05
C SER A 164 -14.11 7.12 3.88
N SER A 165 -14.99 7.57 4.78
CA SER A 165 -15.36 8.99 4.93
C SER A 165 -14.25 9.82 5.55
N SER A 166 -13.28 9.20 6.22
CA SER A 166 -12.09 9.85 6.76
C SER A 166 -10.95 9.90 5.73
N GLN A 167 -10.21 11.00 5.73
CA GLN A 167 -8.98 11.13 4.97
C GLN A 167 -7.77 10.71 5.82
N PRO A 168 -6.73 10.14 5.20
CA PRO A 168 -5.50 9.83 5.93
C PRO A 168 -4.83 11.10 6.42
N ARG A 169 -4.14 11.03 7.56
CA ARG A 169 -3.56 12.17 8.28
C ARG A 169 -2.72 13.09 7.38
N PHE A 170 -1.92 12.53 6.47
CA PHE A 170 -1.06 13.33 5.59
C PHE A 170 -1.83 14.30 4.67
N PHE A 171 -3.09 14.05 4.34
CA PHE A 171 -3.92 14.99 3.55
C PHE A 171 -4.17 16.30 4.28
N SER A 172 -4.28 16.27 5.62
CA SER A 172 -4.56 17.44 6.46
C SER A 172 -3.31 18.25 6.84
N LYS A 173 -2.13 17.60 6.81
CA LYS A 173 -0.87 18.19 7.30
C LYS A 173 0.01 18.79 6.21
N THR A 174 -0.30 18.53 4.94
CA THR A 174 0.56 18.95 3.82
C THR A 174 -0.24 19.78 2.83
N SER A 175 0.22 20.98 2.50
CA SER A 175 -0.32 21.79 1.40
C SER A 175 0.57 21.63 0.18
N TRP A 176 -0.03 21.37 -0.98
CA TRP A 176 0.73 21.34 -2.23
C TRP A 176 0.88 22.76 -2.76
N ASN A 177 2.10 23.24 -2.88
CA ASN A 177 2.34 24.57 -3.45
C ASN A 177 2.48 24.47 -4.98
N LEU A 178 1.40 24.82 -5.69
CA LEU A 178 1.34 24.82 -7.15
C LEU A 178 2.41 25.70 -7.82
N ARG A 179 2.98 26.69 -7.11
CA ARG A 179 4.02 27.57 -7.65
C ARG A 179 5.44 27.02 -7.49
N GLY A 180 5.66 26.02 -6.64
CA GLY A 180 6.99 25.54 -6.28
C GLY A 180 7.35 24.13 -6.73
N ARG A 181 6.37 23.25 -7.02
CA ARG A 181 6.60 21.78 -7.12
C ARG A 181 7.29 21.20 -5.86
N PHE A 182 6.98 21.74 -4.69
CA PHE A 182 7.44 21.22 -3.39
C PHE A 182 6.24 21.03 -2.44
N VAL A 183 6.41 20.08 -1.51
CA VAL A 183 5.45 19.80 -0.43
C VAL A 183 5.93 20.57 0.80
N ASP A 184 5.12 21.50 1.30
CA ASP A 184 5.39 22.20 2.57
C ASP A 184 4.86 21.36 3.74
N GLY A 185 5.63 21.26 4.83
CA GLY A 185 5.22 20.60 6.08
C GLY A 185 5.67 19.13 6.27
N LEU A 186 6.73 18.72 5.59
CA LEU A 186 7.37 17.38 5.70
C LEU A 186 8.57 17.40 6.66
#